data_AF-A0A967BNB5-F1
#
_entry.id   AF-A0A967BNB5-F1
#
_cell.length_a   1.000
_cell.length_b   1.000
_cell.length_c   1.000
_cell.angle_alpha   90.00
_cell.angle_beta   90.00
_cell.angle_gamma   90.00
#
_symmetry.space_group_name_H-M   'P 1'
#
loop_
_entity.id
_entity.type
_entity.pdbx_description
1 polymer ?
#
loop_
_entity_poly.entity_id
_entity_poly.type
_entity_poly.pdbx_seq_one_letter_code
_entity_poly.pdbx_strand_id
1 'polypeptide(L)'
;MIHITENILKITKQELPATYDIIVDGNLTFDDRIKMAFISGSRGPSNCYHPKSDIDISLVLDQEMVNNPLQCENDLSEIIGLTVNNWNSSVEIDIALLFAINSCDFECFYTFPDEHGCKLISPDCFGIYKIQKGFDGFVPKIGVDVDKVFPIGMIWSRV
;
A
#
# COMPACT_ATOMS: atom_id res chain seq x y z
N MET A 1 12.77 -0.89 10.83
CA MET A 1 12.67 -1.53 9.50
C MET A 1 12.09 -2.92 9.70
N ILE A 2 11.08 -3.27 8.91
CA ILE A 2 10.30 -4.51 9.04
C ILE A 2 10.45 -5.31 7.76
N HIS A 3 10.98 -6.53 7.86
CA HIS A 3 11.03 -7.47 6.74
C HIS A 3 9.74 -8.28 6.69
N ILE A 4 9.08 -8.28 5.53
CA ILE A 4 7.88 -9.05 5.32
C ILE A 4 8.27 -10.44 4.85
N THR A 5 7.92 -11.43 5.67
CA THR A 5 8.17 -12.86 5.41
C THR A 5 6.85 -13.61 5.40
N GLU A 6 6.87 -14.88 4.97
CA GLU A 6 5.69 -15.76 4.96
C GLU A 6 4.91 -15.80 6.28
N ASN A 7 5.59 -15.72 7.43
CA ASN A 7 4.96 -15.81 8.74
C ASN A 7 4.27 -14.50 9.17
N ILE A 8 4.52 -13.41 8.45
CA ILE A 8 4.01 -12.06 8.75
C ILE A 8 3.01 -11.58 7.67
N LEU A 9 3.01 -12.25 6.51
CA LEU A 9 2.06 -12.00 5.43
C LEU A 9 0.65 -12.40 5.85
N LYS A 10 -0.29 -11.47 5.69
CA LYS A 10 -1.72 -11.74 5.88
C LYS A 10 -2.36 -12.38 4.67
N ILE A 11 -1.83 -12.11 3.48
CA ILE A 11 -2.26 -12.78 2.26
C ILE A 11 -1.57 -14.13 2.13
N THR A 12 -2.31 -15.15 1.75
CA THR A 12 -1.80 -16.50 1.62
C THR A 12 -1.40 -16.81 0.18
N LYS A 13 -0.48 -17.76 0.02
CA LYS A 13 -0.14 -18.35 -1.29
C LYS A 13 -1.37 -18.97 -1.99
N GLN A 14 -2.41 -19.34 -1.24
CA GLN A 14 -3.65 -19.86 -1.82
C GLN A 14 -4.50 -18.75 -2.47
N GLU A 15 -4.52 -17.56 -1.87
CA GLU A 15 -5.31 -16.42 -2.38
C GLU A 15 -4.64 -15.77 -3.59
N LEU A 16 -3.33 -15.45 -3.50
CA LEU A 16 -2.55 -14.81 -4.58
C LEU A 16 -1.20 -15.53 -4.82
N PRO A 17 -1.16 -16.73 -5.41
CA PRO A 17 0.06 -17.54 -5.47
C PRO A 17 1.24 -16.85 -6.15
N ALA A 18 1.04 -16.24 -7.32
CA ALA A 18 2.15 -15.61 -8.04
C ALA A 18 2.61 -14.32 -7.34
N THR A 19 1.67 -13.46 -6.92
CA THR A 19 1.99 -12.22 -6.21
C THR A 19 2.66 -12.50 -4.88
N TYR A 20 2.25 -13.55 -4.17
CA TYR A 20 2.87 -14.02 -2.95
C TYR A 20 4.34 -14.39 -3.16
N ASP A 21 4.64 -15.23 -4.16
CA ASP A 21 6.02 -15.66 -4.44
C ASP A 21 6.91 -14.45 -4.77
N ILE A 22 6.39 -13.49 -5.53
CA ILE A 22 7.12 -12.26 -5.87
C ILE A 22 7.40 -11.39 -4.64
N ILE A 23 6.46 -11.28 -3.70
CA ILE A 23 6.64 -10.50 -2.47
C ILE A 23 7.70 -11.14 -1.57
N VAL A 24 7.68 -12.47 -1.44
CA VAL A 24 8.65 -13.22 -0.65
C VAL A 24 10.04 -13.12 -1.28
N ASP A 25 10.16 -13.42 -2.59
CA ASP A 25 11.44 -13.39 -3.30
C ASP A 25 12.00 -11.96 -3.43
N GLY A 26 11.11 -10.98 -3.52
CA GLY A 26 11.45 -9.57 -3.65
C GLY A 26 11.96 -8.93 -2.37
N ASN A 27 11.95 -9.63 -1.23
CA ASN A 27 12.39 -9.09 0.07
C ASN A 27 11.64 -7.81 0.45
N LEU A 28 10.30 -7.85 0.35
CA LEU A 28 9.48 -6.68 0.68
C LEU A 28 9.76 -6.20 2.11
N THR A 29 10.12 -4.92 2.24
CA THR A 29 10.58 -4.33 3.50
C THR A 29 9.92 -2.99 3.71
N PHE A 30 9.45 -2.70 4.93
CA PHE A 30 8.78 -1.44 5.27
C PHE A 30 9.50 -0.67 6.37
N ASP A 31 9.24 0.63 6.42
CA ASP A 31 9.62 1.49 7.54
C ASP A 31 8.72 1.21 8.76
N ASP A 32 9.21 1.43 9.98
CA ASP A 32 8.43 1.19 11.22
C ASP A 32 7.26 2.17 11.37
N ARG A 33 7.31 3.29 10.65
CA ARG A 33 6.23 4.29 10.53
C ARG A 33 5.05 3.79 9.68
N ILE A 34 5.16 2.65 9.00
CA ILE A 34 4.03 2.03 8.30
C ILE A 34 3.18 1.28 9.32
N LYS A 35 1.86 1.53 9.30
CA LYS A 35 0.88 0.79 10.11
C LYS A 35 0.36 -0.43 9.36
N MET A 36 0.17 -0.30 8.04
CA MET A 36 -0.43 -1.33 7.20
C MET A 36 0.08 -1.27 5.76
N ALA A 37 -0.02 -2.39 5.06
CA ALA A 37 0.25 -2.46 3.64
C ALA A 37 -0.78 -3.34 2.92
N PHE A 38 -1.14 -2.93 1.70
CA PHE A 38 -2.14 -3.57 0.87
C PHE A 38 -1.63 -3.72 -0.56
N ILE A 39 -1.94 -4.85 -1.20
CA ILE A 39 -1.80 -4.97 -2.66
C ILE A 39 -3.00 -4.28 -3.30
N SER A 40 -2.72 -3.61 -4.42
CA SER A 40 -3.69 -3.02 -5.32
C SER A 40 -3.32 -3.36 -6.76
N GLY A 41 -4.09 -2.85 -7.73
CA GLY A 41 -3.75 -2.95 -9.15
C GLY A 41 -4.16 -4.24 -9.84
N SER A 42 -3.47 -4.59 -10.93
CA SER A 42 -3.90 -5.65 -11.85
C SER A 42 -3.41 -7.06 -11.49
N ARG A 43 -2.45 -7.20 -10.55
CA ARG A 43 -1.91 -8.48 -10.07
C ARG A 43 -2.79 -9.15 -9.01
N GLY A 44 -4.09 -9.18 -9.31
CA GLY A 44 -5.17 -9.63 -8.44
C GLY A 44 -5.34 -11.15 -8.33
N PRO A 45 -6.44 -11.59 -7.70
CA PRO A 45 -6.73 -13.00 -7.45
C PRO A 45 -6.86 -13.78 -8.76
N SER A 46 -6.50 -15.07 -8.70
CA SER A 46 -6.62 -16.04 -9.81
C SER A 46 -5.53 -16.01 -10.90
N ASN A 47 -4.40 -15.32 -10.70
CA ASN A 47 -3.28 -15.27 -11.66
C ASN A 47 -3.67 -14.77 -13.07
N CYS A 48 -4.78 -14.04 -13.23
CA CYS A 48 -5.24 -13.53 -14.53
C CYS A 48 -4.58 -12.19 -14.93
N TYR A 49 -3.42 -11.88 -14.37
CA TYR A 49 -2.72 -10.62 -14.60
C TYR A 49 -1.85 -10.70 -15.87
N HIS A 50 -1.56 -9.54 -16.46
CA HIS A 50 -0.64 -9.50 -17.59
C HIS A 50 0.80 -9.77 -17.09
N PRO A 51 1.60 -10.64 -17.73
CA PRO A 51 2.92 -11.01 -17.22
C PRO A 51 3.90 -9.85 -16.99
N LYS A 52 3.67 -8.72 -17.68
CA LYS A 52 4.47 -7.48 -17.54
C LYS A 52 3.86 -6.45 -16.59
N SER A 53 2.77 -6.76 -15.90
CA SER A 53 2.21 -5.85 -14.90
C SER A 53 3.24 -5.59 -13.80
N ASP A 54 3.23 -4.40 -13.23
CA ASP A 54 3.86 -4.05 -11.96
C ASP A 54 3.10 -4.67 -10.77
N ILE A 55 3.73 -4.65 -9.59
CA ILE A 55 3.06 -4.83 -8.29
C ILE A 55 2.75 -3.45 -7.74
N ASP A 56 1.48 -3.16 -7.44
CA ASP A 56 1.10 -1.92 -6.78
C ASP A 56 0.87 -2.16 -5.28
N ILE A 57 1.61 -1.47 -4.41
CA ILE A 57 1.47 -1.54 -2.96
C ILE A 57 1.10 -0.17 -2.42
N SER A 58 0.02 -0.14 -1.66
CA SER A 58 -0.34 1.01 -0.83
C SER A 58 0.13 0.80 0.60
N LEU A 59 0.92 1.73 1.12
CA LEU A 59 1.44 1.75 2.48
C LEU A 59 0.69 2.80 3.29
N VAL A 60 0.05 2.42 4.38
CA VAL A 60 -0.64 3.36 5.26
C VAL A 60 0.30 3.81 6.38
N LEU A 61 0.53 5.11 6.46
CA LEU A 61 1.30 5.72 7.55
C LEU A 61 0.58 5.62 8.88
N ASP A 62 1.38 5.40 9.93
CA ASP A 62 0.98 5.72 11.28
C ASP A 62 1.12 7.23 11.53
N GLN A 63 -0.01 7.91 11.67
CA GLN A 63 -0.04 9.35 11.92
C GLN A 63 0.52 9.74 13.28
N GLU A 64 0.50 8.85 14.26
CA GLU A 64 1.10 9.12 15.58
C GLU A 64 2.63 9.22 15.50
N MET A 65 3.22 8.60 14.46
CA MET A 65 4.67 8.56 14.25
C MET A 65 5.18 9.56 13.22
N VAL A 66 4.28 10.30 12.56
CA VAL A 66 4.63 11.30 11.55
C VAL A 66 3.97 12.62 11.89
N ASN A 67 4.76 13.58 12.37
CA ASN A 67 4.29 14.93 12.63
C ASN A 67 3.99 15.63 11.30
N ASN A 68 2.69 15.83 11.03
CA ASN A 68 2.19 16.55 9.86
C ASN A 68 2.79 16.07 8.51
N PRO A 69 2.27 14.98 7.93
CA PRO A 69 2.75 14.44 6.65
C PRO A 69 2.81 15.48 5.52
N LEU A 70 1.94 16.50 5.55
CA LEU A 70 1.90 17.59 4.57
C LEU A 70 3.11 18.56 4.65
N GLN A 71 3.95 18.44 5.68
CA GLN A 71 5.10 19.30 5.92
C GLN A 71 6.45 18.55 5.90
N CYS A 72 6.44 17.22 5.72
CA CYS A 72 7.63 16.38 5.81
C CYS A 72 7.85 15.52 4.56
N GLU A 73 7.98 16.14 3.39
CA GLU A 73 8.25 15.46 2.12
C GLU A 73 9.47 14.53 2.16
N ASN A 74 10.56 14.99 2.79
CA ASN A 74 11.77 14.20 2.91
C ASN A 74 11.55 12.90 3.68
N ASP A 75 10.74 12.93 4.74
CA ASP A 75 10.42 11.74 5.54
C ASP A 75 9.60 10.76 4.69
N LEU A 76 8.61 11.26 3.94
CA LEU A 76 7.79 10.40 3.08
C LEU A 76 8.62 9.78 1.96
N SER A 77 9.55 10.55 1.39
CA SER A 77 10.49 10.09 0.38
C SER A 77 11.42 9.01 0.93
N GLU A 78 11.95 9.21 2.14
CA GLU A 78 12.78 8.21 2.82
C GLU A 78 12.02 6.90 3.07
N ILE A 79 10.76 6.98 3.53
CA ILE A 79 9.91 5.82 3.79
C ILE A 79 9.69 4.99 2.52
N ILE A 80 9.33 5.64 1.41
CA ILE A 80 9.17 4.97 0.10
C ILE A 80 10.53 4.42 -0.36
N GLY A 81 11.58 5.23 -0.27
CA GLY A 81 12.93 4.88 -0.70
C GLY A 81 13.45 3.62 0.01
N LEU A 82 13.14 3.44 1.30
CA LEU A 82 13.50 2.23 2.04
C LEU A 82 12.87 0.98 1.41
N THR A 83 11.60 1.03 1.01
CA THR A 83 10.91 -0.10 0.38
C THR A 83 11.51 -0.39 -0.99
N VAL A 84 11.65 0.64 -1.82
CA VAL A 84 12.15 0.52 -3.20
C VAL A 84 13.60 0.05 -3.24
N ASN A 85 14.46 0.57 -2.38
CA ASN A 85 15.89 0.24 -2.38
C ASN A 85 16.20 -1.17 -1.86
N ASN A 86 15.29 -1.78 -1.08
CA ASN A 86 15.44 -3.15 -0.58
C ASN A 86 14.71 -4.19 -1.43
N TRP A 87 13.98 -3.75 -2.45
CA TRP A 87 13.24 -4.62 -3.36
C TRP A 87 14.17 -5.32 -4.35
N ASN A 88 14.14 -6.65 -4.36
CA ASN A 88 15.06 -7.50 -5.10
C ASN A 88 14.38 -8.37 -6.18
N SER A 89 13.13 -8.09 -6.53
CA SER A 89 12.44 -8.83 -7.59
C SER A 89 12.74 -8.24 -8.98
N SER A 90 12.64 -9.08 -10.00
CA SER A 90 12.64 -8.64 -11.41
C SER A 90 11.32 -7.98 -11.84
N VAL A 91 10.28 -8.09 -11.00
CA VAL A 91 9.00 -7.40 -11.17
C VAL A 91 9.11 -5.99 -10.60
N GLU A 92 8.71 -4.99 -11.38
CA GLU A 92 8.64 -3.60 -10.93
C GLU A 92 7.63 -3.44 -9.79
N ILE A 93 8.00 -2.65 -8.78
CA ILE A 93 7.16 -2.34 -7.62
C ILE A 93 6.74 -0.87 -7.67
N ASP A 94 5.44 -0.63 -7.67
CA ASP A 94 4.81 0.67 -7.58
C ASP A 94 4.34 0.94 -6.13
N ILE A 95 4.84 2.00 -5.49
CA ILE A 95 4.52 2.32 -4.09
C ILE A 95 3.71 3.61 -4.01
N ALA A 96 2.58 3.54 -3.32
CA ALA A 96 1.81 4.71 -2.90
C ALA A 96 1.76 4.77 -1.37
N LEU A 97 2.19 5.88 -0.79
CA LEU A 97 2.10 6.12 0.64
C LEU A 97 0.80 6.88 0.94
N LEU A 98 -0.05 6.31 1.77
CA LEU A 98 -1.35 6.84 2.17
C LEU A 98 -1.26 7.47 3.55
N PHE A 99 -1.85 8.65 3.71
CA PHE A 99 -1.94 9.33 5.00
C PHE A 99 -3.33 9.93 5.20
N ALA A 100 -3.85 9.82 6.41
CA ALA A 100 -5.18 10.31 6.72
C ALA A 100 -5.27 11.84 6.70
N ILE A 101 -6.47 12.33 6.42
CA ILE A 101 -6.85 13.73 6.53
C ILE A 101 -8.15 13.77 7.32
N ASN A 102 -8.25 14.69 8.28
CA ASN A 102 -9.43 14.85 9.14
C ASN A 102 -9.88 13.53 9.82
N SER A 103 -8.92 12.76 10.35
CA SER A 103 -9.16 11.52 11.10
C SER A 103 -9.65 10.31 10.29
N CYS A 104 -9.28 10.18 9.02
CA CYS A 104 -9.52 8.93 8.29
C CYS A 104 -8.71 7.76 8.89
N ASP A 105 -9.38 6.68 9.26
CA ASP A 105 -8.79 5.52 9.94
C ASP A 105 -8.48 4.35 8.99
N PHE A 106 -8.84 4.52 7.71
CA PHE A 106 -8.76 3.51 6.67
C PHE A 106 -9.52 2.23 7.00
N GLU A 107 -10.60 2.28 7.81
CA GLU A 107 -11.40 1.11 8.19
C GLU A 107 -11.84 0.25 6.98
N CYS A 108 -12.13 0.89 5.84
CA CYS A 108 -12.50 0.19 4.62
C CYS A 108 -11.39 -0.63 3.96
N PHE A 109 -10.13 -0.39 4.32
CA PHE A 109 -9.01 -1.13 3.74
C PHE A 109 -8.81 -2.48 4.45
N TYR A 110 -9.41 -2.69 5.63
CA TYR A 110 -9.26 -3.92 6.41
C TYR A 110 -10.12 -5.08 5.91
N THR A 111 -11.10 -4.82 5.05
CA THR A 111 -12.04 -5.82 4.51
C THR A 111 -11.74 -6.13 3.06
N PHE A 112 -11.71 -7.42 2.71
CA PHE A 112 -11.66 -7.85 1.31
C PHE A 112 -12.92 -7.38 0.56
N PRO A 113 -12.84 -7.12 -0.77
CA PRO A 113 -13.90 -6.46 -1.55
C PRO A 113 -15.27 -7.16 -1.58
N ASP A 114 -15.32 -8.41 -1.12
CA ASP A 114 -16.42 -9.36 -1.23
C ASP A 114 -17.60 -9.04 -0.32
N GLU A 115 -17.35 -8.38 0.81
CA GLU A 115 -18.33 -8.21 1.87
C GLU A 115 -18.51 -6.73 2.21
N HIS A 116 -19.52 -6.12 1.59
CA HIS A 116 -20.08 -4.81 1.91
C HIS A 116 -19.14 -3.65 1.56
N GLY A 117 -19.44 -2.97 0.44
CA GLY A 117 -18.73 -1.78 0.01
C GLY A 117 -18.46 -0.79 1.14
N CYS A 118 -17.32 -0.12 1.05
CA CYS A 118 -16.87 0.86 2.02
C CYS A 118 -17.97 1.85 2.41
N LYS A 119 -18.33 1.91 3.70
CA LYS A 119 -19.37 2.83 4.20
C LYS A 119 -18.89 4.28 4.33
N LEU A 120 -17.59 4.54 4.13
CA LEU A 120 -17.04 5.89 4.08
C LEU A 120 -17.43 6.56 2.76
N ILE A 121 -18.58 7.23 2.77
CA ILE A 121 -19.04 8.12 1.70
C ILE A 121 -18.44 9.52 1.97
N SER A 122 -17.12 9.63 1.97
CA SER A 122 -16.46 10.94 2.00
C SER A 122 -15.40 10.99 0.91
N PRO A 123 -15.57 11.79 -0.15
CA PRO A 123 -14.41 12.14 -0.97
C PRO A 123 -13.35 12.78 -0.07
N ASP A 124 -12.07 12.53 -0.36
CA ASP A 124 -10.93 13.22 0.25
C ASP A 124 -10.65 12.97 1.75
N CYS A 125 -10.95 11.78 2.28
CA CYS A 125 -10.55 11.45 3.66
C CYS A 125 -9.03 11.18 3.80
N PHE A 126 -8.29 10.99 2.72
CA PHE A 126 -6.86 10.70 2.77
C PHE A 126 -6.12 11.33 1.60
N GLY A 127 -4.81 11.51 1.78
CA GLY A 127 -3.88 11.94 0.75
C GLY A 127 -2.90 10.84 0.36
N ILE A 128 -2.27 11.02 -0.80
CA ILE A 128 -1.23 10.14 -1.33
C ILE A 128 0.09 10.90 -1.49
N TYR A 129 1.17 10.21 -1.18
CA TYR A 129 2.51 10.55 -1.66
C TYR A 129 3.05 9.39 -2.50
N LYS A 130 3.52 9.68 -3.71
CA LYS A 130 4.09 8.68 -4.64
C LYS A 130 5.34 9.24 -5.27
N ILE A 131 6.32 8.38 -5.49
CA ILE A 131 7.56 8.67 -6.24
C ILE A 131 7.61 7.64 -7.36
N GLN A 132 7.05 7.94 -8.53
CA GLN A 132 7.10 7.01 -9.68
C GLN A 132 6.51 7.58 -10.97
N LYS A 133 7.07 7.10 -12.10
CA LYS A 133 6.54 7.28 -13.47
C LYS A 133 6.12 8.73 -13.79
N GLY A 134 7.00 9.69 -13.51
CA GLY A 134 6.81 11.10 -13.88
C GLY A 134 5.95 11.91 -12.91
N PHE A 135 5.57 11.32 -11.77
CA PHE A 135 4.97 12.03 -10.66
C PHE A 135 5.72 11.73 -9.35
N ASP A 136 6.35 12.77 -8.82
CA ASP A 136 6.94 12.78 -7.49
C ASP A 136 6.24 13.89 -6.72
N GLY A 137 5.46 13.52 -5.71
CA GLY A 137 4.87 14.53 -4.85
C GLY A 137 3.56 14.15 -4.15
N PHE A 138 2.95 15.19 -3.60
CA PHE A 138 1.77 15.11 -2.75
C PHE A 138 0.49 15.34 -3.51
N VAL A 139 -0.46 14.44 -3.30
CA VAL A 139 -1.87 14.64 -3.63
C VAL A 139 -2.65 14.65 -2.32
N PRO A 140 -2.79 15.81 -1.65
CA PRO A 140 -3.47 15.89 -0.37
C PRO A 140 -4.96 15.55 -0.50
N LYS A 141 -5.61 15.89 -1.61
CA LYS A 141 -7.01 15.50 -1.84
C LYS A 141 -7.07 14.71 -3.13
N ILE A 142 -7.28 13.40 -3.01
CA ILE A 142 -7.23 12.50 -4.15
C ILE A 142 -8.42 12.71 -5.12
N GLY A 143 -9.52 13.30 -4.65
CA GLY A 143 -10.72 13.55 -5.46
C GLY A 143 -11.43 12.25 -5.87
N VAL A 144 -11.14 11.15 -5.17
CA VAL A 144 -11.68 9.82 -5.45
C VAL A 144 -12.50 9.38 -4.24
N ASP A 145 -13.66 8.78 -4.53
CA ASP A 145 -14.47 8.15 -3.50
C ASP A 145 -13.72 6.93 -2.96
N VAL A 146 -13.58 6.85 -1.63
CA VAL A 146 -12.78 5.80 -0.96
C VAL A 146 -13.30 4.40 -1.30
N ASP A 147 -14.59 4.26 -1.56
CA ASP A 147 -15.23 3.02 -2.01
C ASP A 147 -14.78 2.53 -3.40
N LYS A 148 -14.13 3.38 -4.20
CA LYS A 148 -13.52 3.02 -5.48
C LYS A 148 -12.05 2.63 -5.36
N VAL A 149 -11.45 2.85 -4.18
CA VAL A 149 -10.09 2.41 -3.87
C VAL A 149 -10.22 1.00 -3.32
N PHE A 150 -10.19 0.02 -4.22
CA PHE A 150 -10.31 -1.40 -3.86
C PHE A 150 -8.92 -1.99 -3.63
N PRO A 151 -8.44 -2.09 -2.37
CA PRO A 151 -7.31 -2.97 -2.10
C PRO A 151 -7.72 -4.39 -2.50
N ILE A 152 -6.82 -5.08 -3.20
CA ILE A 152 -7.01 -6.50 -3.53
C ILE A 152 -6.92 -7.33 -2.26
N GLY A 153 -6.00 -6.97 -1.36
CA GLY A 153 -5.82 -7.68 -0.11
C GLY A 153 -4.77 -7.04 0.79
N MET A 154 -5.00 -7.12 2.09
CA MET A 154 -4.03 -6.71 3.10
C MET A 154 -2.88 -7.72 3.13
N ILE A 155 -1.65 -7.23 2.98
CA ILE A 155 -0.46 -8.07 3.06
C ILE A 155 0.20 -7.99 4.42
N TRP A 156 0.02 -6.88 5.14
CA TRP A 156 0.64 -6.69 6.44
C TRP A 156 -0.10 -5.66 7.28
N SER A 157 -0.06 -5.84 8.60
CA SER A 157 -0.33 -4.77 9.56
C SER A 157 0.57 -4.93 10.77
N ARG A 158 0.83 -3.82 11.45
CA ARG A 158 1.37 -3.83 12.80
C ARG A 158 0.30 -4.33 13.78
N VAL A 159 0.70 -5.15 14.75
CA VAL A 159 -0.16 -5.67 15.84
C VAL A 159 -0.12 -4.71 17.01
#